data_AF-A0A0G4PDZ3-F1
#
_entry.id   AF-A0A0G4PDZ3-F1
#
_cell.length_a   1.000
_cell.length_b   1.000
_cell.length_c   1.000
_cell.angle_alpha   90.00
_cell.angle_beta   90.00
_cell.angle_gamma   90.00
#
_symmetry.space_group_name_H-M   'P 1'
#
loop_
_entity.id
_entity.type
_entity.pdbx_description
1 polymer ?
#
loop_
_entity_poly.entity_id
_entity_poly.type
_entity_poly.pdbx_seq_one_letter_code
_entity_poly.pdbx_strand_id
1 'polypeptide(L)'
;MADFATGASAGLAGWDQHTSQDQLTRSAGSLIGHPDAAALAHLSRALYIPRHDRKATHLAVHDISTQYNAAKGTLPVGCTKYAVAVGVMPKPQGDGPDDITVSYDVDFNREKDEEAVVASLKCRAPSSLSAEVDLAICTTEEEAAILTTDGANETEIFLGVTYPIPTSSTRTGIVKHAYFTFQVPDTDGGSTTYQWQIHPSRNGRLRYTLVRNPAPQEAQQEPSDNDIQAVYYHIGLDDSLWVSYSEGLLLLPSGHSSVGESIVVASALGMLWRLRELHRGKGKIGKTSEKKSRLGSIKRVFGSKE
;
A
#
# COMPACT_ATOMS: atom_id res chain seq x y z
N MET A 1 -27.58 4.49 38.25
CA MET A 1 -27.03 3.14 38.48
C MET A 1 -27.21 2.40 37.18
N ALA A 2 -26.20 2.39 36.30
CA ALA A 2 -25.02 1.49 36.30
C ALA A 2 -25.47 0.03 36.12
N ASP A 3 -24.93 -0.79 35.21
CA ASP A 3 -23.84 -0.63 34.25
C ASP A 3 -23.81 -1.80 33.26
N PHE A 4 -23.25 -1.49 32.08
CA PHE A 4 -22.41 -2.22 31.13
C PHE A 4 -22.72 -3.60 30.52
N ALA A 5 -22.52 -3.55 29.19
CA ALA A 5 -22.32 -4.58 28.20
C ALA A 5 -20.99 -5.34 28.32
N THR A 6 -20.91 -6.48 27.64
CA THR A 6 -19.68 -6.98 27.01
C THR A 6 -20.05 -7.99 25.92
N GLY A 7 -19.58 -7.77 24.69
CA GLY A 7 -19.78 -8.70 23.59
C GLY A 7 -18.89 -8.39 22.39
N ALA A 8 -18.01 -9.34 22.08
CA ALA A 8 -17.27 -9.56 20.83
C ALA A 8 -16.04 -8.69 20.52
N SER A 9 -14.85 -9.22 20.87
CA SER A 9 -13.52 -8.82 20.35
C SER A 9 -12.64 -10.06 20.03
N ALA A 10 -13.22 -11.24 19.82
CA ALA A 10 -12.46 -12.50 19.70
C ALA A 10 -12.05 -12.90 18.27
N GLY A 11 -12.49 -12.18 17.24
CA GLY A 11 -12.35 -12.62 15.84
C GLY A 11 -11.02 -12.30 15.17
N LEU A 12 -10.30 -11.24 15.56
CA LEU A 12 -9.14 -10.73 14.82
C LEU A 12 -7.81 -11.39 15.23
N ALA A 13 -7.66 -11.82 16.49
CA ALA A 13 -6.38 -12.29 17.02
C ALA A 13 -5.89 -13.63 16.44
N GLY A 14 -6.80 -14.52 16.02
CA GLY A 14 -6.44 -15.80 15.41
C GLY A 14 -5.89 -15.66 13.97
N TRP A 15 -6.35 -14.65 13.24
CA TRP A 15 -5.99 -14.44 11.83
C TRP A 15 -4.59 -13.85 11.66
N ASP A 16 -4.18 -12.96 12.55
CA ASP A 16 -2.82 -12.42 12.58
C ASP A 16 -1.78 -13.54 12.77
N GLN A 17 -2.14 -14.57 13.54
CA GLN A 17 -1.28 -15.73 13.78
C GLN A 17 -1.27 -16.71 12.60
N HIS A 18 -2.40 -16.93 11.92
CA HIS A 18 -2.47 -17.79 10.74
C HIS A 18 -1.72 -17.19 9.54
N THR A 19 -1.98 -15.92 9.22
CA THR A 19 -1.35 -15.23 8.10
C THR A 19 0.16 -15.06 8.30
N SER A 20 0.61 -14.81 9.53
CA SER A 20 2.04 -14.79 9.85
C SER A 20 2.68 -16.17 9.72
N GLN A 21 1.98 -17.26 10.05
CA GLN A 21 2.50 -18.62 9.88
C GLN A 21 2.55 -19.05 8.41
N ASP A 22 1.54 -18.73 7.60
CA ASP A 22 1.58 -18.93 6.15
C ASP A 22 2.69 -18.10 5.49
N GLN A 23 2.92 -16.90 6.01
CA GLN A 23 3.99 -16.03 5.55
C GLN A 23 5.37 -16.55 5.96
N LEU A 24 5.53 -17.10 7.17
CA LEU A 24 6.74 -17.82 7.58
C LEU A 24 6.98 -19.02 6.67
N THR A 25 5.95 -19.78 6.33
CA THR A 25 6.05 -20.92 5.40
C THR A 25 6.46 -20.48 3.99
N ARG A 26 5.83 -19.43 3.44
CA ARG A 26 6.21 -18.80 2.15
C ARG A 26 7.63 -18.23 2.18
N SER A 27 8.07 -17.72 3.32
CA SER A 27 9.41 -17.17 3.51
C SER A 27 10.47 -18.24 3.83
N ALA A 28 10.08 -19.39 4.40
CA ALA A 28 10.95 -20.49 4.81
C ALA A 28 11.18 -21.51 3.68
N GLY A 29 10.19 -21.74 2.81
CA GLY A 29 10.38 -22.52 1.57
C GLY A 29 11.35 -21.84 0.60
N SER A 30 11.50 -20.52 0.72
CA SER A 30 12.53 -19.75 0.07
C SER A 30 13.72 -19.58 1.00
N LEU A 31 14.69 -20.50 0.91
CA LEU A 31 15.97 -20.43 1.63
C LEU A 31 16.78 -19.11 1.39
N ILE A 32 16.24 -18.16 0.61
CA ILE A 32 16.82 -16.84 0.29
C ILE A 32 15.79 -15.67 0.39
N GLY A 33 14.56 -15.88 0.90
CA GLY A 33 13.58 -14.78 1.06
C GLY A 33 13.04 -14.19 -0.27
N HIS A 34 13.19 -14.94 -1.36
CA HIS A 34 12.61 -14.62 -2.67
C HIS A 34 11.22 -15.27 -2.79
N PRO A 35 10.19 -14.55 -3.25
CA PRO A 35 8.94 -15.21 -3.59
C PRO A 35 9.22 -16.22 -4.73
N ASP A 36 8.47 -17.31 -4.78
CA ASP A 36 8.54 -18.20 -5.94
C ASP A 36 8.26 -17.37 -7.20
N ALA A 37 9.14 -17.45 -8.19
CA ALA A 37 8.95 -16.75 -9.46
C ALA A 37 7.63 -17.19 -10.13
N ALA A 38 7.18 -18.43 -9.89
CA ALA A 38 5.89 -18.93 -10.32
C ALA A 38 4.73 -18.17 -9.65
N ALA A 39 4.82 -17.91 -8.35
CA ALA A 39 3.78 -17.25 -7.57
C ALA A 39 3.52 -15.80 -7.97
N LEU A 40 4.45 -15.15 -8.67
CA LEU A 40 4.30 -13.78 -9.16
C LEU A 40 4.16 -13.70 -10.68
N ALA A 41 4.00 -14.83 -11.38
CA ALA A 41 3.97 -14.86 -12.84
C ALA A 41 2.77 -14.09 -13.44
N HIS A 42 1.66 -14.01 -12.71
CA HIS A 42 0.47 -13.25 -13.11
C HIS A 42 0.63 -11.73 -12.96
N LEU A 43 1.60 -11.26 -12.17
CA LEU A 43 1.90 -9.83 -11.99
C LEU A 43 2.74 -9.29 -13.16
N SER A 44 2.04 -8.96 -14.24
CA SER A 44 2.62 -8.58 -15.53
C SER A 44 2.66 -7.06 -15.77
N ARG A 45 1.87 -6.29 -15.03
CA ARG A 45 1.85 -4.82 -15.09
C ARG A 45 2.80 -4.25 -14.04
N ALA A 46 3.61 -3.26 -14.43
CA ALA A 46 4.55 -2.58 -13.54
C ALA A 46 4.35 -1.07 -13.57
N LEU A 47 3.92 -0.52 -12.43
CA LEU A 47 3.81 0.91 -12.21
C LEU A 47 5.06 1.42 -11.49
N TYR A 48 5.72 2.43 -12.05
CA TYR A 48 6.79 3.15 -11.38
C TYR A 48 6.23 4.26 -10.52
N ILE A 49 6.56 4.23 -9.23
CA ILE A 49 6.29 5.29 -8.27
C ILE A 49 7.59 6.09 -8.11
N PRO A 50 7.65 7.32 -8.64
CA PRO A 50 8.84 8.16 -8.53
C PRO A 50 9.23 8.45 -7.09
N ARG A 51 10.49 8.87 -6.95
CA ARG A 51 11.03 9.35 -5.68
C ARG A 51 10.19 10.51 -5.16
N HIS A 52 9.54 10.30 -4.03
CA HIS A 52 8.76 11.32 -3.34
C HIS A 52 9.00 11.24 -1.84
N ASP A 53 8.90 12.39 -1.17
CA ASP A 53 8.91 12.48 0.28
C ASP A 53 7.66 13.23 0.73
N ARG A 54 7.62 13.61 2.01
CA ARG A 54 6.51 14.42 2.51
C ARG A 54 6.35 15.75 1.78
N LYS A 55 7.36 16.32 1.14
CA LYS A 55 7.24 17.65 0.51
C LYS A 55 6.65 17.59 -0.89
N ALA A 56 6.45 16.39 -1.44
CA ALA A 56 5.82 16.22 -2.74
C ALA A 56 4.41 16.84 -2.73
N THR A 57 4.14 17.68 -3.72
CA THR A 57 2.83 18.28 -4.00
C THR A 57 2.14 17.62 -5.17
N HIS A 58 2.91 17.02 -6.07
CA HIS A 58 2.43 16.29 -7.23
C HIS A 58 3.32 15.05 -7.44
N LEU A 59 2.73 13.97 -7.95
CA LEU A 59 3.41 12.72 -8.27
C LEU A 59 2.73 12.05 -9.47
N ALA A 60 3.45 11.92 -10.57
CA ALA A 60 3.03 11.13 -11.72
C ALA A 60 3.47 9.67 -11.57
N VAL A 61 2.53 8.73 -11.56
CA VAL A 61 2.82 7.29 -11.56
C VAL A 61 2.78 6.78 -13.00
N HIS A 62 3.85 6.13 -13.44
CA HIS A 62 4.03 5.76 -14.84
C HIS A 62 3.84 4.27 -15.05
N ASP A 63 3.19 3.89 -16.15
CA ASP A 63 3.26 2.51 -16.63
C ASP A 63 4.60 2.27 -17.30
N ILE A 64 5.40 1.38 -16.73
CA ILE A 64 6.71 1.00 -17.27
C ILE A 64 6.77 -0.51 -17.53
N SER A 65 5.64 -1.15 -17.78
CA SER A 65 5.55 -2.61 -17.94
C SER A 65 6.51 -3.12 -19.02
N THR A 66 6.64 -2.40 -20.14
CA THR A 66 7.56 -2.76 -21.23
C THR A 66 9.03 -2.71 -20.78
N GLN A 67 9.44 -1.61 -20.17
CA GLN A 67 10.81 -1.40 -19.69
C GLN A 67 11.15 -2.38 -18.57
N TYR A 68 10.21 -2.60 -17.65
CA TYR A 68 10.34 -3.55 -16.57
C TYR A 68 10.51 -4.98 -17.09
N ASN A 69 9.68 -5.42 -18.03
CA ASN A 69 9.79 -6.76 -18.60
C ASN A 69 11.10 -6.96 -19.37
N ALA A 70 11.56 -5.94 -20.10
CA ALA A 70 12.86 -5.96 -20.77
C ALA A 70 14.04 -6.04 -19.78
N ALA A 71 13.98 -5.29 -18.68
CA ALA A 71 15.04 -5.28 -17.66
C ALA A 71 15.04 -6.53 -16.77
N LYS A 72 13.87 -6.99 -16.33
CA LYS A 72 13.70 -8.19 -15.50
C LYS A 72 14.12 -9.44 -16.26
N GLY A 73 13.68 -9.58 -17.52
CA GLY A 73 13.81 -10.83 -18.26
C GLY A 73 13.25 -12.02 -17.46
N THR A 74 14.08 -13.05 -17.27
CA THR A 74 13.74 -14.26 -16.51
C THR A 74 14.20 -14.23 -15.05
N LEU A 75 14.70 -13.08 -14.56
CA LEU A 75 15.23 -12.97 -13.20
C LEU A 75 14.11 -13.13 -12.16
N PRO A 76 14.30 -13.97 -11.12
CA PRO A 76 13.38 -14.06 -9.99
C PRO A 76 13.29 -12.73 -9.24
N VAL A 77 12.07 -12.31 -8.92
CA VAL A 77 11.82 -11.07 -8.16
C VAL A 77 12.52 -11.16 -6.81
N GLY A 78 13.19 -10.08 -6.41
CA GLY A 78 13.86 -9.96 -5.11
C GLY A 78 15.28 -10.53 -5.03
N CYS A 79 15.79 -11.22 -6.05
CA CYS A 79 17.21 -11.60 -6.08
C CYS A 79 18.12 -10.38 -6.31
N THR A 80 19.41 -10.48 -5.94
CA THR A 80 20.36 -9.37 -6.11
C THR A 80 20.49 -8.94 -7.57
N LYS A 81 20.51 -9.89 -8.51
CA LYS A 81 20.55 -9.59 -9.96
C LYS A 81 19.30 -8.83 -10.41
N TYR A 82 18.13 -9.22 -9.94
CA TYR A 82 16.88 -8.50 -10.17
C TYR A 82 16.94 -7.07 -9.61
N ALA A 83 17.43 -6.91 -8.37
CA ALA A 83 17.56 -5.59 -7.74
C ALA A 83 18.50 -4.66 -8.52
N VAL A 84 19.59 -5.19 -9.08
CA VAL A 84 20.52 -4.47 -9.94
C VAL A 84 19.85 -4.11 -11.26
N ALA A 85 19.24 -5.09 -11.96
CA ALA A 85 18.61 -4.89 -13.26
C ALA A 85 17.52 -3.82 -13.22
N VAL A 86 16.61 -3.90 -12.24
CA VAL A 86 15.57 -2.90 -12.02
C VAL A 86 16.14 -1.56 -11.53
N GLY A 87 17.24 -1.59 -10.78
CA GLY A 87 17.91 -0.39 -10.28
C GLY A 87 18.56 0.47 -11.35
N VAL A 88 19.08 -0.16 -12.43
CA VAL A 88 19.74 0.52 -13.56
C VAL A 88 18.84 0.73 -14.77
N MET A 89 17.62 0.19 -14.74
CA MET A 89 16.61 0.41 -15.76
C MET A 89 16.35 1.93 -15.93
N PRO A 90 16.24 2.44 -17.16
CA PRO A 90 15.86 3.83 -17.41
C PRO A 90 14.52 4.14 -16.73
N LYS A 91 14.53 5.15 -15.87
CA LYS A 91 13.35 5.60 -15.13
C LYS A 91 12.76 6.83 -15.84
N PRO A 92 11.43 6.94 -15.94
CA PRO A 92 10.77 8.13 -16.48
C PRO A 92 11.25 9.38 -15.74
N GLN A 93 11.58 10.44 -16.48
CA GLN A 93 11.98 11.72 -15.90
C GLN A 93 10.78 12.69 -15.84
N GLY A 94 9.95 12.58 -14.80
CA GLY A 94 8.86 13.52 -14.50
C GLY A 94 7.88 13.78 -15.67
N ASP A 95 7.28 14.98 -15.69
CA ASP A 95 6.35 15.48 -16.73
C ASP A 95 7.01 15.71 -18.10
N GLY A 96 8.19 15.14 -18.33
CA GLY A 96 8.92 15.26 -19.58
C GLY A 96 8.16 14.66 -20.77
N PRO A 97 8.54 15.01 -22.01
CA PRO A 97 7.96 14.48 -23.24
C PRO A 97 8.32 13.01 -23.50
N ASP A 98 8.77 12.28 -22.47
CA ASP A 98 9.07 10.87 -22.57
C ASP A 98 7.78 10.14 -23.00
N ASP A 99 7.89 9.25 -23.98
CA ASP A 99 6.80 8.43 -24.54
C ASP A 99 6.25 7.38 -23.54
N ILE A 100 6.40 7.65 -22.24
CA ILE A 100 6.04 6.77 -21.14
C ILE A 100 4.70 7.25 -20.57
N THR A 101 3.71 6.37 -20.66
CA THR A 101 2.34 6.66 -20.25
C THR A 101 2.22 6.91 -18.75
N VAL A 102 1.87 8.14 -18.36
CA VAL A 102 1.38 8.44 -17.02
C VAL A 102 0.05 7.71 -16.82
N SER A 103 0.00 6.80 -15.85
CA SER A 103 -1.21 6.06 -15.48
C SER A 103 -2.03 6.75 -14.40
N TYR A 104 -1.35 7.41 -13.45
CA TYR A 104 -2.01 8.15 -12.38
C TYR A 104 -1.34 9.49 -12.15
N ASP A 105 -2.15 10.53 -12.00
CA ASP A 105 -1.75 11.82 -11.48
C ASP A 105 -2.17 11.88 -10.00
N VAL A 106 -1.24 12.23 -9.11
CA VAL A 106 -1.50 12.31 -7.68
C VAL A 106 -1.15 13.69 -7.16
N ASP A 107 -2.14 14.41 -6.67
CA ASP A 107 -1.97 15.74 -6.10
C ASP A 107 -2.10 15.70 -4.59
N PHE A 108 -1.09 16.17 -3.86
CA PHE A 108 -1.07 16.23 -2.41
C PHE A 108 -1.44 17.64 -1.93
N ASN A 109 -2.61 17.75 -1.33
CA ASN A 109 -3.12 18.97 -0.72
C ASN A 109 -2.79 19.01 0.76
N ARG A 110 -2.27 20.16 1.20
CA ARG A 110 -1.95 20.47 2.59
C ARG A 110 -2.63 21.75 2.96
N GLU A 111 -3.55 21.69 3.90
CA GLU A 111 -4.12 22.90 4.46
C GLU A 111 -3.09 23.58 5.38
N LYS A 112 -3.05 24.92 5.34
CA LYS A 112 -2.00 25.71 6.03
C LYS A 112 -2.07 25.61 7.56
N ASP A 113 -3.20 25.14 8.10
CA ASP A 113 -3.46 25.02 9.55
C ASP A 113 -3.81 23.59 10.00
N GLU A 114 -3.82 22.61 9.09
CA GLU A 114 -4.15 21.20 9.41
C GLU A 114 -2.95 20.27 9.23
N GLU A 115 -2.77 19.34 10.18
CA GLU A 115 -1.76 18.27 10.10
C GLU A 115 -2.17 17.15 9.12
N ALA A 116 -3.43 17.17 8.68
CA ALA A 116 -3.99 16.22 7.74
C ALA A 116 -3.46 16.49 6.32
N VAL A 117 -3.00 15.43 5.66
CA VAL A 117 -2.61 15.46 4.25
C VAL A 117 -3.66 14.68 3.48
N VAL A 118 -4.24 15.33 2.45
CA VAL A 118 -5.19 14.69 1.53
C VAL A 118 -4.55 14.60 0.17
N ALA A 119 -4.61 13.44 -0.47
CA ALA A 119 -4.14 13.25 -1.82
C ALA A 119 -5.30 12.83 -2.74
N SER A 120 -5.42 13.46 -3.91
CA SER A 120 -6.39 13.06 -4.93
C SER A 120 -5.68 12.25 -6.01
N LEU A 121 -6.12 11.02 -6.23
CA LEU A 121 -5.56 10.08 -7.20
C LEU A 121 -6.45 10.02 -8.44
N LYS A 122 -5.95 10.46 -9.60
CA LYS A 122 -6.70 10.46 -10.86
C LYS A 122 -6.10 9.46 -11.84
N CYS A 123 -6.87 8.44 -12.19
CA CYS A 123 -6.49 7.50 -13.24
C CYS A 123 -6.60 8.15 -14.62
N ARG A 124 -5.52 8.12 -15.42
CA ARG A 124 -5.47 8.66 -16.79
C ARG A 124 -5.89 7.64 -17.86
N ALA A 125 -6.62 6.58 -17.48
CA ALA A 125 -7.03 5.54 -18.43
C ALA A 125 -7.84 6.14 -19.61
N PRO A 126 -7.65 5.64 -20.85
CA PRO A 126 -8.34 6.17 -22.03
C PRO A 126 -9.86 5.89 -22.08
N SER A 127 -10.42 5.22 -21.07
CA SER A 127 -11.86 4.95 -20.96
C SER A 127 -12.61 6.09 -20.26
N SER A 128 -13.84 6.38 -20.71
CA SER A 128 -14.71 7.51 -20.34
C SER A 128 -15.14 7.63 -18.87
N LEU A 129 -14.58 6.84 -17.97
CA LEU A 129 -14.83 6.87 -16.53
C LEU A 129 -13.48 6.81 -15.81
N SER A 130 -12.85 7.98 -15.64
CA SER A 130 -11.66 8.09 -14.79
C SER A 130 -12.08 7.81 -13.36
N ALA A 131 -11.56 6.73 -12.77
CA ALA A 131 -11.74 6.49 -11.35
C ALA A 131 -10.88 7.51 -10.59
N GLU A 132 -11.52 8.31 -9.74
CA GLU A 132 -10.87 9.19 -8.78
C GLU A 132 -10.96 8.53 -7.40
N VAL A 133 -9.84 8.51 -6.70
CA VAL A 133 -9.76 8.00 -5.32
C VAL A 133 -9.06 9.05 -4.49
N ASP A 134 -9.76 9.54 -3.48
CA ASP A 134 -9.18 10.41 -2.47
C ASP A 134 -8.51 9.57 -1.38
N LEU A 135 -7.41 10.07 -0.86
CA LEU A 135 -6.60 9.44 0.17
C LEU A 135 -6.34 10.46 1.28
N ALA A 136 -6.99 10.28 2.43
CA ALA A 136 -6.72 11.05 3.63
C ALA A 136 -5.71 10.31 4.51
N ILE A 137 -4.53 10.90 4.74
CA ILE A 137 -3.51 10.32 5.60
C ILE A 137 -3.86 10.54 7.07
N CYS A 138 -3.92 9.45 7.83
CA CYS A 138 -4.20 9.48 9.26
C CYS A 138 -2.93 9.74 10.08
N THR A 139 -3.08 10.47 11.20
CA THR A 139 -2.00 10.74 12.16
C THR A 139 -2.01 9.78 13.35
N THR A 140 -3.05 8.95 13.49
CA THR A 140 -3.23 7.99 14.59
C THR A 140 -2.25 6.82 14.51
N GLU A 141 -2.09 6.05 15.59
CA GLU A 141 -1.21 4.87 15.59
C GLU A 141 -1.80 3.66 14.85
N GLU A 142 -3.13 3.55 14.87
CA GLU A 142 -3.90 2.38 14.46
C GLU A 142 -4.36 2.45 13.00
N GLU A 143 -4.36 3.64 12.39
CA GLU A 143 -4.80 3.86 11.01
C GLU A 143 -3.73 4.59 10.22
N ALA A 144 -3.46 4.10 9.01
CA ALA A 144 -2.53 4.72 8.08
C ALA A 144 -3.22 5.78 7.21
N ALA A 145 -4.40 5.46 6.71
CA ALA A 145 -5.15 6.32 5.82
C ALA A 145 -6.63 5.89 5.71
N ILE A 146 -7.44 6.78 5.16
CA ILE A 146 -8.80 6.51 4.69
C ILE A 146 -8.81 6.77 3.18
N LEU A 147 -9.30 5.81 2.42
CA LEU A 147 -9.47 5.92 0.97
C LEU A 147 -10.96 6.15 0.69
N THR A 148 -11.28 7.13 -0.14
CA THR A 148 -12.66 7.41 -0.57
C THR A 148 -12.74 7.24 -2.08
N THR A 149 -13.56 6.31 -2.54
CA THR A 149 -13.77 6.09 -3.99
C THR A 149 -14.89 6.98 -4.51
N ASP A 150 -14.61 7.79 -5.51
CA ASP A 150 -15.63 8.63 -6.15
C ASP A 150 -16.45 7.81 -7.16
N GLY A 151 -17.78 7.84 -7.00
CA GLY A 151 -18.71 7.10 -7.85
C GLY A 151 -20.16 7.16 -7.35
N ALA A 152 -21.05 6.39 -7.97
CA ALA A 152 -22.47 6.34 -7.57
C ALA A 152 -22.69 5.86 -6.12
N ASN A 153 -21.72 5.12 -5.57
CA ASN A 153 -21.69 4.66 -4.19
C ASN A 153 -20.35 5.05 -3.56
N GLU A 154 -20.26 6.28 -3.06
CA GLU A 154 -19.12 6.74 -2.27
C GLU A 154 -18.87 5.73 -1.14
N THR A 155 -17.63 5.24 -1.05
CA THR A 155 -17.24 4.21 -0.09
C THR A 155 -15.96 4.63 0.59
N GLU A 156 -15.99 4.64 1.92
CA GLU A 156 -14.81 4.85 2.75
C GLU A 156 -14.16 3.50 3.08
N ILE A 157 -12.86 3.38 2.78
CA ILE A 157 -12.04 2.19 3.01
C ILE A 157 -10.94 2.58 4.00
N PHE A 158 -10.99 2.00 5.20
CA PHE A 158 -10.03 2.25 6.27
C PHE A 158 -8.80 1.36 6.13
N LEU A 159 -7.62 1.97 6.13
CA LEU A 159 -6.34 1.27 6.09
C LEU A 159 -5.76 1.17 7.51
N GLY A 160 -6.10 0.09 8.22
CA GLY A 160 -5.62 -0.18 9.57
C GLY A 160 -4.17 -0.68 9.61
N VAL A 161 -3.49 -0.49 10.73
CA VAL A 161 -2.08 -0.87 10.95
C VAL A 161 -1.97 -1.89 12.09
N THR A 162 -1.31 -3.02 11.83
CA THR A 162 -1.00 -4.03 12.85
C THR A 162 0.48 -4.41 12.83
N TYR A 163 0.96 -5.10 13.87
CA TYR A 163 2.36 -5.51 14.00
C TYR A 163 2.48 -6.99 14.40
N PRO A 164 2.06 -7.91 13.51
CA PRO A 164 1.99 -9.34 13.85
C PRO A 164 3.37 -10.02 13.94
N ILE A 165 4.40 -9.45 13.32
CA ILE A 165 5.76 -10.00 13.34
C ILE A 165 6.58 -9.34 14.47
N PRO A 166 7.39 -10.11 15.23
CA PRO A 166 8.30 -9.57 16.23
C PRO A 166 9.23 -8.50 15.68
N THR A 167 9.46 -7.45 16.46
CA THR A 167 10.34 -6.33 16.08
C THR A 167 11.78 -6.79 15.81
N SER A 168 12.45 -6.16 14.84
CA SER A 168 13.88 -6.38 14.60
C SER A 168 14.72 -5.32 15.29
N SER A 169 15.86 -5.74 15.85
CA SER A 169 16.90 -4.80 16.30
C SER A 169 17.92 -4.58 15.17
N THR A 170 18.11 -3.32 14.79
CA THR A 170 19.10 -2.89 13.79
C THR A 170 20.11 -1.94 14.43
N ARG A 171 21.19 -1.60 13.72
CA ARG A 171 22.15 -0.57 14.15
C ARG A 171 21.48 0.80 14.37
N THR A 172 20.37 1.06 13.69
CA THR A 172 19.63 2.34 13.70
C THR A 172 18.49 2.37 14.72
N GLY A 173 18.09 1.23 15.30
CA GLY A 173 17.10 1.18 16.36
C GLY A 173 16.25 -0.09 16.35
N ILE A 174 15.08 -0.02 16.99
CA ILE A 174 14.07 -1.08 16.92
C ILE A 174 13.13 -0.76 15.77
N VAL A 175 12.96 -1.72 14.86
CA VAL A 175 12.05 -1.63 13.72
C VAL A 175 10.82 -2.48 14.00
N LYS A 176 9.63 -1.85 13.93
CA LYS A 176 8.35 -2.55 13.94
C LYS A 176 7.94 -2.90 12.51
N HIS A 177 7.49 -4.13 12.31
CA HIS A 177 7.10 -4.64 10.99
C HIS A 177 5.60 -4.46 10.80
N ALA A 178 5.22 -3.30 10.26
CA ALA A 178 3.83 -2.93 10.06
C ALA A 178 3.18 -3.74 8.94
N TYR A 179 1.98 -4.26 9.20
CA TYR A 179 1.04 -4.77 8.22
C TYR A 179 -0.08 -3.75 8.04
N PHE A 180 -0.63 -3.66 6.83
CA PHE A 180 -1.72 -2.72 6.54
C PHE A 180 -2.93 -3.46 6.00
N THR A 181 -4.05 -3.39 6.70
CA THR A 181 -5.26 -4.18 6.38
C THR A 181 -6.39 -3.23 6.00
N PHE A 182 -7.16 -3.58 4.97
CA PHE A 182 -8.33 -2.84 4.54
C PHE A 182 -9.39 -3.79 3.96
N GLN A 183 -10.63 -3.31 3.87
CA GLN A 183 -11.75 -4.08 3.33
C GLN A 183 -12.38 -3.33 2.17
N VAL A 184 -12.60 -4.02 1.07
CA VAL A 184 -13.30 -3.47 -0.11
C VAL A 184 -14.68 -4.14 -0.18
N PRO A 185 -15.77 -3.36 -0.23
CA PRO A 185 -17.10 -3.93 -0.42
C PRO A 185 -17.23 -4.60 -1.79
N ASP A 186 -17.83 -5.79 -1.79
CA ASP A 186 -18.11 -6.55 -3.00
C ASP A 186 -19.53 -6.25 -3.52
N THR A 187 -19.74 -6.49 -4.81
CA THR A 187 -21.03 -6.19 -5.48
C THR A 187 -22.19 -7.07 -5.00
N ASP A 188 -21.89 -8.20 -4.36
CA ASP A 188 -22.84 -9.15 -3.80
C ASP A 188 -23.23 -8.84 -2.35
N GLY A 189 -22.74 -7.71 -1.80
CA GLY A 189 -22.98 -7.30 -0.41
C GLY A 189 -22.00 -7.90 0.60
N GLY A 190 -21.00 -8.65 0.13
CA GLY A 190 -19.86 -9.07 0.93
C GLY A 190 -18.80 -7.98 1.10
N SER A 191 -17.70 -8.33 1.75
CA SER A 191 -16.48 -7.54 1.71
C SER A 191 -15.25 -8.44 1.62
N THR A 192 -14.33 -8.07 0.74
CA THR A 192 -13.06 -8.75 0.60
C THR A 192 -12.01 -8.03 1.43
N THR A 193 -11.33 -8.78 2.30
CA THR A 193 -10.25 -8.25 3.13
C THR A 193 -8.92 -8.37 2.38
N TYR A 194 -8.16 -7.30 2.35
CA TYR A 194 -6.82 -7.25 1.77
C TYR A 194 -5.79 -6.83 2.82
N GLN A 195 -4.57 -7.33 2.69
CA GLN A 195 -3.50 -7.03 3.61
C GLN A 195 -2.15 -6.85 2.91
N TRP A 196 -1.51 -5.70 3.12
CA TRP A 196 -0.12 -5.47 2.79
C TRP A 196 0.78 -6.08 3.86
N GLN A 197 1.55 -7.10 3.47
CA GLN A 197 2.45 -7.84 4.34
C GLN A 197 3.90 -7.50 4.04
N ILE A 198 4.64 -7.02 5.05
CA ILE A 198 6.08 -6.78 4.91
C ILE A 198 6.85 -8.10 4.84
N HIS A 199 7.91 -8.14 4.05
CA HIS A 199 8.88 -9.24 4.07
C HIS A 199 10.22 -8.73 4.58
N PRO A 200 10.50 -8.82 5.89
CA PRO A 200 11.77 -8.41 6.46
C PRO A 200 12.87 -9.34 5.94
N SER A 201 13.58 -8.94 4.89
CA SER A 201 14.75 -9.66 4.41
C SER A 201 15.99 -9.17 5.16
N ARG A 202 16.85 -10.10 5.60
CA ARG A 202 18.14 -9.72 6.22
C ARG A 202 19.04 -8.96 5.24
N ASN A 203 18.92 -9.23 3.92
CA ASN A 203 19.86 -8.78 2.89
C ASN A 203 19.18 -8.22 1.61
N GLY A 204 17.94 -7.72 1.68
CA GLY A 204 17.18 -7.29 0.50
C GLY A 204 16.46 -5.95 0.68
N ARG A 205 15.96 -5.42 -0.44
CA ARG A 205 15.18 -4.17 -0.46
C ARG A 205 13.80 -4.35 0.18
N LEU A 206 13.20 -3.26 0.63
CA LEU A 206 11.87 -3.28 1.23
C LEU A 206 10.87 -3.87 0.23
N ARG A 207 10.11 -4.87 0.68
CA ARG A 207 9.05 -5.50 -0.09
C ARG A 207 7.80 -5.61 0.75
N TYR A 208 6.69 -5.20 0.15
CA TYR A 208 5.34 -5.44 0.65
C TYR A 208 4.56 -6.23 -0.39
N THR A 209 3.88 -7.28 0.04
CA THR A 209 2.99 -8.09 -0.81
C THR A 209 1.56 -7.84 -0.37
N LEU A 210 0.69 -7.44 -1.29
CA LEU A 210 -0.74 -7.36 -1.04
C LEU A 210 -1.35 -8.74 -1.26
N VAL A 211 -1.94 -9.30 -0.22
CA VAL A 211 -2.68 -10.55 -0.30
C VAL A 211 -4.17 -10.30 -0.09
N ARG A 212 -4.99 -11.04 -0.82
CA ARG A 212 -6.41 -11.22 -0.54
C ARG A 212 -6.53 -12.26 0.58
N ASN A 213 -7.22 -11.91 1.67
CA ASN A 213 -7.54 -12.89 2.70
C ASN A 213 -8.85 -13.59 2.30
N PRO A 214 -8.89 -14.93 2.29
CA PRO A 214 -10.11 -15.67 2.00
C PRO A 214 -11.17 -15.35 3.05
N ALA A 215 -12.45 -15.40 2.65
CA ALA A 215 -13.55 -15.22 3.57
C ALA A 215 -13.52 -16.31 4.67
N PRO A 216 -14.11 -16.08 5.86
CA PRO A 216 -14.09 -17.08 6.96
C PRO A 216 -14.64 -18.46 6.58
N GLN A 217 -15.45 -18.58 5.53
CA GLN A 217 -15.99 -19.84 5.01
C GLN A 217 -15.00 -20.61 4.11
N GLU A 218 -14.03 -19.91 3.52
CA GLU A 218 -12.97 -20.48 2.66
C GLU A 218 -11.67 -20.75 3.44
N ALA A 219 -11.68 -20.52 4.76
CA ALA A 219 -10.57 -20.61 5.70
C ALA A 219 -9.84 -21.96 5.79
N GLN A 220 -10.31 -22.97 5.06
CA GLN A 220 -9.71 -24.31 4.99
C GLN A 220 -8.94 -24.55 3.68
N GLN A 221 -8.98 -23.61 2.73
CA GLN A 221 -8.17 -23.67 1.52
C GLN A 221 -6.76 -23.15 1.79
N GLU A 222 -5.76 -23.85 1.27
CA GLU A 222 -4.40 -23.33 1.29
C GLU A 222 -4.31 -22.04 0.45
N PRO A 223 -3.51 -21.05 0.89
CA PRO A 223 -3.32 -19.81 0.15
C PRO A 223 -2.87 -20.11 -1.28
N SER A 224 -3.59 -19.55 -2.25
CA SER A 224 -3.27 -19.65 -3.67
C SER A 224 -2.29 -18.54 -4.05
N ASP A 225 -1.45 -18.79 -5.06
CA ASP A 225 -0.67 -17.72 -5.70
C ASP A 225 -1.56 -16.61 -6.29
N ASN A 226 -2.80 -16.97 -6.67
CA ASN A 226 -3.81 -16.02 -7.13
C ASN A 226 -4.29 -15.07 -6.02
N ASP A 227 -4.01 -15.37 -4.75
CA ASP A 227 -4.34 -14.47 -3.63
C ASP A 227 -3.39 -13.27 -3.59
N ILE A 228 -2.20 -13.37 -4.21
CA ILE A 228 -1.29 -12.24 -4.34
C ILE A 228 -1.86 -11.25 -5.35
N GLN A 229 -2.29 -10.08 -4.88
CA GLN A 229 -2.92 -9.06 -5.72
C GLN A 229 -1.92 -8.00 -6.18
N ALA A 230 -0.85 -7.77 -5.42
CA ALA A 230 0.16 -6.78 -5.78
C ALA A 230 1.47 -7.00 -5.03
N VAL A 231 2.56 -6.45 -5.56
CA VAL A 231 3.83 -6.36 -4.85
C VAL A 231 4.40 -4.96 -4.99
N TYR A 232 4.62 -4.28 -3.87
CA TYR A 232 5.48 -3.10 -3.82
C TYR A 232 6.92 -3.53 -3.59
N TYR A 233 7.82 -3.06 -4.45
CA TYR A 233 9.26 -3.30 -4.39
C TYR A 233 10.03 -1.98 -4.42
N HIS A 234 10.74 -1.68 -3.35
CA HIS A 234 11.50 -0.43 -3.24
C HIS A 234 12.73 -0.41 -4.16
N ILE A 235 12.95 0.70 -4.87
CA ILE A 235 14.11 0.95 -5.73
C ILE A 235 14.96 2.09 -5.13
N GLY A 236 15.53 1.86 -3.95
CA GLY A 236 16.46 2.76 -3.28
C GLY A 236 17.74 2.04 -2.85
N LEU A 237 18.79 2.82 -2.60
CA LEU A 237 20.06 2.34 -2.03
C LEU A 237 20.09 2.42 -0.49
N ASP A 238 19.06 3.00 0.11
CA ASP A 238 18.96 3.18 1.57
C ASP A 238 18.63 1.86 2.28
N ASP A 239 18.92 1.83 3.59
CA ASP A 239 18.52 0.74 4.48
C ASP A 239 17.01 0.50 4.33
N SER A 240 16.63 -0.70 3.91
CA SER A 240 15.26 -1.07 3.51
C SER A 240 14.21 -0.85 4.60
N LEU A 241 14.63 -0.70 5.85
CA LEU A 241 13.74 -0.51 6.99
C LEU A 241 13.64 0.96 7.43
N TRP A 242 14.42 1.87 6.83
CA TRP A 242 14.46 3.29 7.18
C TRP A 242 14.41 4.13 5.92
N VAL A 243 13.20 4.44 5.45
CA VAL A 243 13.03 5.17 4.20
C VAL A 243 12.54 6.59 4.50
N SER A 244 13.37 7.59 4.25
CA SER A 244 13.02 9.02 4.40
C SER A 244 12.23 9.55 3.19
N TYR A 245 12.27 8.81 2.09
CA TYR A 245 11.51 9.01 0.86
C TYR A 245 10.88 7.67 0.45
N SER A 246 10.19 7.61 -0.68
CA SER A 246 9.77 6.36 -1.28
C SER A 246 9.97 6.44 -2.78
N GLU A 247 10.47 5.37 -3.37
CA GLU A 247 10.73 5.21 -4.80
C GLU A 247 10.64 3.71 -5.07
N GLY A 248 9.83 3.28 -6.04
CA GLY A 248 9.63 1.83 -6.19
C GLY A 248 8.81 1.41 -7.39
N LEU A 249 8.66 0.10 -7.50
CA LEU A 249 7.72 -0.55 -8.41
C LEU A 249 6.51 -1.03 -7.64
N LEU A 250 5.34 -0.87 -8.24
CA LEU A 250 4.12 -1.55 -7.87
C LEU A 250 3.76 -2.52 -8.99
N LEU A 251 3.89 -3.82 -8.70
CA LEU A 251 3.59 -4.91 -9.62
C LEU A 251 2.15 -5.37 -9.41
N LEU A 252 1.40 -5.50 -10.50
CA LEU A 252 -0.04 -5.76 -10.50
C LEU A 252 -0.40 -6.77 -11.61
N PRO A 253 -1.50 -7.53 -11.47
CA PRO A 253 -2.07 -8.29 -12.57
C PRO A 253 -2.49 -7.37 -13.72
N SER A 254 -2.39 -7.86 -14.96
CA SER A 254 -3.00 -7.17 -16.09
C SER A 254 -4.51 -7.37 -16.08
N GLY A 255 -5.29 -6.31 -16.35
CA GLY A 255 -6.75 -6.41 -16.50
C GLY A 255 -7.58 -6.18 -15.24
N HIS A 256 -7.03 -5.55 -14.20
CA HIS A 256 -7.85 -5.03 -13.10
C HIS A 256 -8.88 -4.00 -13.61
N SER A 257 -10.03 -3.93 -12.92
CA SER A 257 -10.91 -2.78 -13.08
C SER A 257 -10.16 -1.50 -12.66
N SER A 258 -10.44 -0.39 -13.33
CA SER A 258 -9.80 0.90 -13.02
C SER A 258 -9.95 1.28 -11.55
N VAL A 259 -11.13 1.02 -10.96
CA VAL A 259 -11.41 1.28 -9.54
C VAL A 259 -10.57 0.39 -8.62
N GLY A 260 -10.53 -0.92 -8.89
CA GLY A 260 -9.76 -1.85 -8.06
C GLY A 260 -8.26 -1.53 -8.08
N GLU A 261 -7.73 -1.19 -9.26
CA GLU A 261 -6.34 -0.76 -9.39
C GLU A 261 -6.08 0.55 -8.64
N SER A 262 -6.97 1.55 -8.76
CA SER A 262 -6.86 2.81 -7.99
C SER A 262 -6.82 2.59 -6.49
N ILE A 263 -7.64 1.68 -5.94
CA ILE A 263 -7.61 1.34 -4.50
C ILE A 263 -6.25 0.74 -4.12
N VAL A 264 -5.71 -0.15 -4.95
CA VAL A 264 -4.39 -0.74 -4.69
C VAL A 264 -3.29 0.31 -4.73
N VAL A 265 -3.31 1.23 -5.72
CA VAL A 265 -2.35 2.33 -5.82
C VAL A 265 -2.47 3.28 -4.62
N ALA A 266 -3.69 3.71 -4.28
CA ALA A 266 -3.94 4.60 -3.15
C ALA A 266 -3.53 3.96 -1.81
N SER A 267 -3.84 2.68 -1.59
CA SER A 267 -3.45 1.98 -0.36
C SER A 267 -1.94 1.82 -0.24
N ALA A 268 -1.24 1.57 -1.37
CA ALA A 268 0.22 1.56 -1.41
C ALA A 268 0.80 2.93 -1.05
N LEU A 269 0.24 4.03 -1.57
CA LEU A 269 0.71 5.38 -1.24
C LEU A 269 0.45 5.74 0.23
N GLY A 270 -0.73 5.39 0.78
CA GLY A 270 -1.05 5.55 2.19
C GLY A 270 -0.10 4.77 3.10
N MET A 271 0.16 3.51 2.76
CA MET A 271 1.16 2.66 3.42
C MET A 271 2.54 3.32 3.40
N LEU A 272 3.03 3.74 2.23
CA LEU A 272 4.36 4.34 2.08
C LEU A 272 4.50 5.62 2.89
N TRP A 273 3.44 6.44 2.94
CA TRP A 273 3.43 7.62 3.79
C TRP A 273 3.57 7.25 5.25
N ARG A 274 2.79 6.28 5.73
CA ARG A 274 2.81 5.85 7.12
C ARG A 274 4.16 5.26 7.52
N LEU A 275 4.79 4.48 6.63
CA LEU A 275 6.12 3.90 6.86
C LEU A 275 7.20 4.97 7.08
N ARG A 276 7.11 6.12 6.40
CA ARG A 276 8.05 7.23 6.62
C ARG A 276 7.91 7.84 8.01
N GLU A 277 6.69 7.87 8.57
CA GLU A 277 6.42 8.42 9.90
C GLU A 277 6.81 7.46 11.02
N LEU A 278 6.54 6.15 10.86
CA LEU A 278 6.88 5.13 11.87
C LEU A 278 8.39 5.04 12.15
N HIS A 279 9.23 5.29 11.15
CA HIS A 279 10.69 5.14 11.26
C HIS A 279 11.42 6.42 11.68
N ARG A 280 10.74 7.47 12.13
CA ARG A 280 11.37 8.75 12.52
C ARG A 280 12.15 8.76 13.83
N GLY A 281 12.27 7.63 14.55
CA GLY A 281 13.18 7.46 15.70
C GLY A 281 13.43 8.72 16.54
N LYS A 282 12.50 9.02 17.47
CA LYS A 282 12.46 10.14 18.45
C LYS A 282 11.64 11.37 18.03
N GLY A 283 10.47 11.53 18.66
CA GLY A 283 9.99 12.84 19.12
C GLY A 283 8.64 13.30 18.56
N LYS A 284 7.60 13.13 19.38
CA LYS A 284 6.26 13.75 19.31
C LYS A 284 5.35 13.25 18.19
N ILE A 285 4.71 12.11 18.45
CA ILE A 285 3.28 11.99 18.11
C ILE A 285 2.59 13.09 18.91
N GLY A 286 1.90 14.01 18.23
CA GLY A 286 1.15 15.08 18.86
C GLY A 286 0.30 14.52 19.99
N LYS A 287 0.31 15.19 21.15
CA LYS A 287 -0.54 14.80 22.29
C LYS A 287 -1.95 14.58 21.76
N THR A 288 -2.52 13.42 22.10
CA THR A 288 -3.96 13.15 22.04
C THR A 288 -4.71 14.28 22.73
N SER A 289 -5.15 15.27 21.96
CA SER A 289 -6.26 16.10 22.37
C SER A 289 -7.50 15.37 21.94
N GLU A 290 -8.27 14.87 22.90
CA GLU A 290 -9.67 14.49 22.71
C GLU A 290 -10.37 15.61 21.92
N LYS A 291 -10.55 15.41 20.62
CA LYS A 291 -11.37 16.28 19.79
C LYS A 291 -12.34 15.40 19.05
N LYS A 292 -13.55 15.42 19.59
CA LYS A 292 -14.83 15.00 19.01
C LYS A 292 -14.77 14.84 17.50
N SER A 293 -15.17 13.65 17.06
CA SER A 293 -15.66 13.33 15.71
C SER A 293 -16.16 14.56 14.98
N ARG A 294 -15.45 14.94 13.91
CA ARG A 294 -15.80 16.03 12.99
C ARG A 294 -15.75 15.58 11.52
N LEU A 295 -16.07 14.31 11.28
CA LEU A 295 -16.39 13.76 9.95
C LEU A 295 -17.63 14.45 9.30
N GLY A 296 -18.34 15.31 10.03
CA GLY A 296 -19.47 16.08 9.48
C GLY A 296 -19.10 17.29 8.62
N SER A 297 -17.82 17.65 8.45
CA SER A 297 -17.41 18.87 7.73
C SER A 297 -16.93 18.67 6.29
N ILE A 298 -16.76 17.42 5.82
CA ILE A 298 -16.33 17.15 4.43
C ILE A 298 -17.38 17.63 3.41
N LYS A 299 -18.65 17.75 3.82
CA LYS A 299 -19.73 18.34 2.99
C LYS A 299 -19.54 19.81 2.59
N ARG A 300 -18.60 20.55 3.19
CA ARG A 300 -18.42 21.99 2.91
C ARG A 300 -17.34 22.31 1.88
N VAL A 301 -16.57 21.32 1.43
CA VAL A 301 -15.47 21.52 0.47
C VAL A 301 -15.95 21.46 -0.99
N PHE A 302 -17.08 20.82 -1.26
CA PHE A 302 -17.68 20.79 -2.60
C PHE A 302 -18.82 21.80 -2.69
N GLY A 303 -18.45 23.04 -2.98
CA GLY A 303 -19.39 24.10 -3.28
C GLY A 303 -20.30 23.69 -4.43
N SER A 304 -21.61 23.66 -4.13
CA SER A 304 -22.68 23.68 -5.12
C SER A 304 -22.45 24.88 -6.05
N LYS A 305 -22.17 24.62 -7.32
CA LYS A 305 -22.39 25.62 -8.36
C LYS A 305 -23.89 25.58 -8.68
N GLU A 306 -24.61 26.57 -8.16
CA GLU A 306 -25.75 27.13 -8.90
C GLU A 306 -25.26 27.84 -10.17
#